data_AF-A0A3C0JLB3-F1
#
_entry.id   AF-A0A3C0JLB3-F1
#
_cell.length_a   1.000
_cell.length_b   1.000
_cell.length_c   1.000
_cell.angle_alpha   90.00
_cell.angle_beta   90.00
_cell.angle_gamma   90.00
#
_symmetry.space_group_name_H-M   'P 1'
#
loop_
_entity.id
_entity.type
_entity.pdbx_description
1 polymer ?
#
loop_
_entity_poly.entity_id
_entity_poly.type
_entity_poly.pdbx_seq_one_letter_code
_entity_poly.pdbx_strand_id
1 'polypeptide(L)' 'MKILLINDDGIEAPGLWAAAEALRKVGELFVVAPEQEQSGVGASLTLHRSVAVRSVPVDQFLKEDV' A
#
# COMPACT_ATOMS: atom_id res chain seq x y z
N MET A 1 -4.44 -1.60 -18.10
CA MET A 1 -5.36 -1.31 -16.97
C MET A 1 -4.52 -0.76 -15.82
N LYS A 2 -5.02 0.25 -15.09
CA LYS A 2 -4.35 0.83 -13.92
C LYS A 2 -5.03 0.36 -12.64
N ILE A 3 -4.26 -0.04 -11.64
CA ILE A 3 -4.74 -0.63 -10.38
C ILE A 3 -4.16 0.18 -9.21
N LEU A 4 -5.01 0.61 -8.27
CA LEU A 4 -4.59 1.20 -7.00
C LEU A 4 -4.94 0.23 -5.87
N LEU A 5 -3.93 -0.22 -5.13
CA LEU A 5 -4.05 -1.09 -3.98
C LEU A 5 -3.77 -0.31 -2.69
N ILE A 6 -4.69 -0.41 -1.74
CA ILE A 6 -4.62 0.24 -0.42
C ILE A 6 -5.01 -0.75 0.69
N ASN A 7 -4.62 -0.46 1.93
CA ASN A 7 -5.10 -1.12 3.13
C ASN A 7 -5.12 -0.14 4.33
N ASP A 8 -5.62 -0.62 5.46
CA ASP A 8 -5.55 0.01 6.78
C ASP A 8 -4.44 -0.58 7.67
N ASP A 9 -4.00 -1.82 7.44
CA ASP A 9 -2.95 -2.47 8.25
C ASP A 9 -1.55 -1.83 8.13
N GLY A 10 -1.34 -1.01 7.09
CA GLY A 10 -0.10 -0.29 6.83
C GLY A 10 0.81 -0.93 5.79
N ILE A 11 1.88 -0.18 5.43
CA ILE A 11 2.79 -0.50 4.32
C ILE A 11 3.63 -1.75 4.55
N GLU A 12 3.85 -2.16 5.80
CA GLU A 12 4.62 -3.37 6.11
C GLU A 12 3.74 -4.63 6.23
N ALA A 13 2.43 -4.51 6.02
CA ALA A 13 1.51 -5.63 6.16
C ALA A 13 1.79 -6.71 5.09
N PRO A 14 2.05 -7.98 5.49
CA PRO A 14 2.39 -9.03 4.55
C PRO A 14 1.25 -9.34 3.56
N GLY A 15 -0.01 -9.17 3.98
CA GLY A 15 -1.17 -9.37 3.12
C GLY A 15 -1.26 -8.38 1.96
N LEU A 16 -0.85 -7.12 2.19
CA LEU A 16 -0.79 -6.10 1.15
C LEU A 16 0.13 -6.53 0.01
N TRP A 17 1.33 -7.01 0.34
CA TRP A 17 2.33 -7.41 -0.65
C TRP A 17 2.01 -8.73 -1.33
N ALA A 18 1.35 -9.66 -0.63
CA ALA A 18 0.80 -10.85 -1.26
C ALA A 18 -0.24 -10.52 -2.35
N ALA A 19 -1.12 -9.54 -2.10
CA ALA A 19 -2.06 -9.05 -3.10
C ALA A 19 -1.35 -8.29 -4.23
N ALA A 20 -0.36 -7.46 -3.91
CA ALA A 20 0.44 -6.73 -4.89
C ALA A 20 1.15 -7.66 -5.88
N GLU A 21 1.73 -8.76 -5.39
CA GLU A 21 2.40 -9.78 -6.21
C GLU A 21 1.46 -10.42 -7.24
N ALA A 22 0.20 -10.65 -6.87
CA ALA A 22 -0.80 -11.17 -7.81
C ALA A 22 -1.25 -10.10 -8.82
N LEU A 23 -1.50 -8.87 -8.35
CA LEU A 23 -2.07 -7.79 -9.15
C LEU A 23 -1.08 -7.18 -10.15
N ARG A 24 0.23 -7.20 -9.87
CA ARG A 24 1.28 -6.69 -10.79
C ARG A 24 1.28 -7.42 -12.14
N LYS A 25 0.77 -8.65 -12.18
CA LYS A 25 0.67 -9.49 -13.38
C LYS A 25 -0.52 -9.13 -14.26
N VAL A 26 -1.46 -8.32 -13.75
CA VAL A 26 -2.74 -8.00 -14.40
C VAL A 26 -2.74 -6.58 -14.98
N GLY A 27 -1.91 -5.67 -14.46
CA GLY A 27 -1.84 -4.30 -14.94
C GLY A 27 -0.79 -3.44 -14.24
N GLU A 28 -0.80 -2.15 -14.57
CA GLU A 28 0.06 -1.15 -13.93
C GLU A 28 -0.42 -0.91 -12.50
N LEU A 29 0.36 -1.36 -11.52
CA LEU A 29 0.00 -1.36 -10.11
C LEU A 29 0.62 -0.18 -9.35
N PHE A 30 -0.21 0.52 -8.58
CA PHE A 30 0.18 1.53 -7.61
C PHE A 30 -0.22 1.04 -6.21
N VAL A 31 0.70 1.09 -5.25
CA VAL A 31 0.45 0.73 -3.85
C VAL A 31 0.58 1.98 -2.98
N VAL A 32 -0.44 2.27 -2.18
CA VAL A 32 -0.43 3.38 -1.22
C VAL A 32 -1.03 2.87 0.09
N ALA A 33 -0.28 2.96 1.18
CA ALA A 33 -0.71 2.48 2.49
C ALA A 33 -0.24 3.43 3.61
N PRO A 34 -0.92 3.45 4.77
CA PRO A 34 -0.45 4.12 5.97
C PRO A 34 0.94 3.60 6.40
N GLU A 35 1.68 4.42 7.14
CA GLU A 35 2.94 3.96 7.75
C GLU A 35 2.71 2.98 8.92
N GLN A 36 1.57 3.10 9.60
CA GLN A 36 1.19 2.29 10.76
C GLN A 36 -0.28 1.89 10.64
N GLU A 37 -0.64 0.76 11.26
CA GLU A 37 -2.00 0.26 11.44
C GLU A 37 -3.03 1.36 11.75
N GLN A 38 -4.16 1.36 11.04
CA GLN A 38 -5.27 2.31 11.19
C GLN A 38 -6.61 1.63 11.54
N SER A 39 -6.61 0.33 11.85
CA SER A 39 -7.78 -0.39 12.36
C SER A 39 -8.41 0.32 13.54
N GLY A 40 -9.74 0.47 13.50
CA GLY A 40 -10.51 1.10 14.58
C GLY A 40 -10.55 2.64 14.58
N VAL A 41 -9.83 3.32 13.68
CA VAL A 41 -9.92 4.78 13.50
C VAL A 41 -11.18 5.20 12.70
N GLY A 42 -11.80 4.24 12.00
CA GLY A 42 -12.93 4.45 11.10
C GLY A 42 -12.52 5.09 9.77
N ALA A 43 -13.43 5.10 8.79
CA ALA A 43 -13.21 5.68 7.46
C ALA A 43 -13.27 7.22 7.48
N SER A 44 -12.47 7.85 8.36
CA SER A 44 -12.42 9.30 8.54
C SER A 44 -11.45 9.97 7.58
N LEU A 45 -11.71 11.24 7.24
CA LEU A 45 -10.83 12.03 6.37
C LEU A 45 -9.99 12.99 7.21
N THR A 46 -8.69 13.08 6.88
CA THR A 46 -7.78 14.05 7.50
C THR A 46 -8.03 15.43 6.90
N LEU A 47 -8.70 16.34 7.64
CA LEU A 47 -9.07 17.69 7.16
C LEU A 47 -8.22 18.83 7.76
N HIS A 48 -7.70 18.66 8.98
CA HIS A 48 -7.13 19.75 9.77
C HIS A 48 -5.63 19.64 10.02
N ARG A 49 -4.97 18.65 9.41
CA ARG A 49 -3.52 18.46 9.47
C ARG A 49 -2.99 18.08 8.09
N SER A 50 -1.73 18.36 7.84
CA SER A 50 -1.04 17.93 6.62
C SER A 50 -0.88 16.41 6.59
N VAL A 51 -0.92 15.84 5.38
CA VAL A 51 -0.55 14.44 5.12
C VAL A 51 0.85 14.42 4.53
N ALA A 52 1.78 13.74 5.18
CA ALA A 52 3.11 13.48 4.65
C ALA A 52 3.09 12.18 3.83
N VAL A 53 3.82 12.17 2.72
CA VAL A 53 3.95 11.00 1.84
C VAL A 53 5.43 10.76 1.59
N ARG A 54 5.83 9.49 1.65
CA ARG A 54 7.18 9.04 1.25
C ARG A 54 7.05 7.89 0.27
N SER A 55 7.92 7.88 -0.74
CA SER A 55 8.10 6.71 -1.60
C SER A 55 8.99 5.69 -0.92
N VAL A 56 8.66 4.41 -1.09
CA VAL A 56 9.48 3.30 -0.62
C VAL A 56 9.96 2.46 -1.81
N PRO A 57 11.18 1.91 -1.75
CA PRO A 57 11.65 0.96 -2.76
C PRO A 57 10.76 -0.28 -2.76
N VAL A 58 10.31 -0.71 -3.94
CA VAL A 58 9.38 -1.85 -4.08
C VAL A 58 10.11 -3.18 -3.86
N ASP A 59 11.39 -3.23 -4.22
CA ASP A 59 12.31 -4.36 -4.00
C ASP A 59 12.49 -4.73 -2.53
N GLN A 60 12.17 -3.80 -1.61
CA GLN A 60 12.09 -4.09 -0.18
C GLN A 60 10.99 -5.12 0.14
N PHE A 61 9.94 -5.21 -0.67
CA PHE A 61 8.75 -5.99 -0.37
C PHE A 61 8.41 -7.05 -1.42
N LEU A 62 8.73 -6.80 -2.69
CA LEU A 62 8.57 -7.75 -3.78
C LEU A 62 9.96 -8.11 -4.30
N LYS A 63 10.29 -9.40 -4.22
CA LYS A 63 11.51 -9.88 -4.88
C LYS A 63 11.30 -9.89 -6.40
N GLU A 64 12.37 -9.63 -7.13
CA GLU A 64 12.38 -9.94 -8.56
C GLU A 64 12.26 -11.46 -8.73
N ASP A 65 11.45 -11.87 -9.70
CA ASP A 65 11.32 -13.29 -10.06
C ASP A 65 12.68 -13.73 -10.66
N VAL A 66 13.39 -14.62 -9.95
CA VAL A 66 14.64 -15.24 -10.41
C VAL A 66 14.37 -16.25 -11.53
#